data_AF-C4FSN7-F1
#
_entry.id   AF-C4FSN7-F1
#
_cell.length_a   1.000
_cell.length_b   1.000
_cell.length_c   1.000
_cell.angle_alpha   90.00
_cell.angle_beta   90.00
_cell.angle_gamma   90.00
#
_symmetry.space_group_name_H-M   'P 1'
#
loop_
_entity.id
_entity.type
_entity.pdbx_description
1 polymer ?
#
loop_
_entity_poly.entity_id
_entity_poly.type
_entity_poly.pdbx_seq_one_letter_code
_entity_poly.pdbx_strand_id
1 'polypeptide(L)'
;MKISYKEGETMVSKKVIIKSLVCTALTCSFATCALAADKDNGEKVQSSWMDRTDIGVAVQGAQKDTYHEYKINPTPYRNTSSAITRSEHSSTQEMKNSQYFIETIQPIKYYGEHAKSVLFIQGRIEGNGGEKISSDAYWNGGESSYIGDDPKYKAAARLAQQPSYLDKGETVQHDSLGVVGSIGAGYRRLSKNEHAYVGINTFYDYAFRDKLSRVGIGLEYVAGLNKISANVYHGLSEKKTKPYYFENSLVIVPRADEFHYPEDGYPNGFTKIRYAYENVLDGYNVRYTRDYKNARWISTYVEGYHWKTKSPSEHPVDMFYLNQHKWKSISGLKLGATLNITPHISIDLGFNKNNISSGEPYVSVMYTLGKSRYAYLGGKHSEDTVSTARSKMLDKVKRHDMVVESYSEYNYRDTPWDHL
;
A
#
# COMPACT_ATOMS: atom_id res chain seq x y z
N MET A 1 -32.43 39.08 -35.86
CA MET A 1 -33.20 37.83 -36.09
C MET A 1 -32.36 36.98 -37.04
N LYS A 2 -31.75 35.84 -36.73
CA LYS A 2 -31.84 34.84 -35.65
C LYS A 2 -30.44 34.58 -35.07
N ILE A 3 -30.39 34.27 -33.78
CA ILE A 3 -29.20 33.74 -33.07
C ILE A 3 -29.04 32.27 -33.49
N SER A 4 -27.83 31.88 -33.90
CA SER A 4 -27.44 30.48 -34.09
C SER A 4 -26.52 30.09 -32.94
N TYR A 5 -26.94 29.12 -32.13
CA TYR A 5 -26.16 28.56 -31.03
C TYR A 5 -25.06 27.66 -31.61
N LYS A 6 -23.79 28.00 -31.35
CA LYS A 6 -22.69 27.03 -31.37
C LYS A 6 -22.47 26.56 -29.93
N GLU A 7 -22.88 25.34 -29.64
CA GLU A 7 -22.41 24.60 -28.48
C GLU A 7 -20.93 24.24 -28.69
N GLY A 8 -20.10 24.66 -27.75
CA GLY A 8 -18.69 24.31 -27.75
C GLY A 8 -17.94 25.14 -26.74
N GLU A 9 -18.16 24.89 -25.45
CA GLU A 9 -17.16 25.16 -24.40
C GLU A 9 -17.58 24.55 -23.06
N THR A 10 -16.57 24.12 -22.28
CA THR A 10 -16.61 23.68 -20.86
C THR A 10 -16.81 22.19 -20.51
N MET A 11 -15.96 21.32 -21.07
CA MET A 11 -15.57 20.04 -20.40
C MET A 11 -14.24 20.12 -19.64
N VAL A 12 -13.66 21.31 -19.53
CA VAL A 12 -12.71 21.64 -18.45
C VAL A 12 -13.57 22.18 -17.31
N SER A 13 -13.28 21.79 -16.05
CA SER A 13 -13.90 22.38 -14.85
C SER A 13 -15.13 21.66 -14.24
N LYS A 14 -15.08 20.32 -14.11
CA LYS A 14 -15.82 19.63 -13.02
C LYS A 14 -14.89 18.84 -12.10
N LYS A 15 -13.97 18.04 -12.67
CA LYS A 15 -12.93 17.33 -11.90
C LYS A 15 -11.96 18.28 -11.17
N VAL A 16 -11.61 19.42 -11.76
CA VAL A 16 -10.71 20.42 -11.14
C VAL A 16 -11.41 21.20 -10.03
N ILE A 17 -12.67 21.59 -10.24
CA ILE A 17 -13.48 22.26 -9.23
C ILE A 17 -13.70 21.35 -8.02
N ILE A 18 -14.06 20.07 -8.23
CA ILE A 18 -14.25 19.12 -7.12
C ILE A 18 -12.94 18.87 -6.36
N LYS A 19 -11.80 18.75 -7.06
CA LYS A 19 -10.48 18.63 -6.41
C LYS A 19 -10.11 19.89 -5.60
N SER A 20 -10.42 21.07 -6.11
CA SER A 20 -10.21 22.35 -5.42
C SER A 20 -11.13 22.54 -4.21
N LEU A 21 -12.41 22.15 -4.34
CA LEU A 21 -13.39 22.28 -3.26
C LEU A 21 -13.08 21.32 -2.09
N VAL A 22 -12.60 20.12 -2.39
CA VAL A 22 -12.13 19.17 -1.37
C VAL A 22 -10.91 19.74 -0.62
N CYS A 23 -9.94 20.32 -1.32
CA CYS A 23 -8.82 21.03 -0.68
C CYS A 23 -9.29 22.21 0.19
N THR A 24 -10.28 22.99 -0.27
CA THR A 24 -10.76 24.20 0.42
C THR A 24 -11.62 23.87 1.65
N ALA A 25 -12.46 22.83 1.59
CA ALA A 25 -13.27 22.38 2.71
C ALA A 25 -12.44 21.63 3.78
N LEU A 26 -11.40 20.89 3.35
CA LEU A 26 -10.47 20.22 4.26
C LEU A 26 -9.57 21.23 4.98
N THR A 27 -9.05 22.25 4.29
CA THR A 27 -8.26 23.30 4.95
C THR A 27 -9.08 24.09 5.98
N CYS A 28 -10.36 24.36 5.71
CA CYS A 28 -11.26 25.01 6.67
C CYS A 28 -11.51 24.18 7.94
N SER A 29 -11.61 22.85 7.82
CA SER A 29 -11.88 21.96 8.96
C SER A 29 -10.65 21.74 9.85
N PHE A 30 -9.45 21.75 9.28
CA PHE A 30 -8.19 21.73 10.06
C PHE A 30 -7.87 23.12 10.65
N ALA A 31 -8.27 24.21 9.98
CA ALA A 31 -8.07 25.57 10.48
C ALA A 31 -8.82 25.83 11.79
N THR A 32 -10.03 25.29 11.99
CA THR A 32 -10.80 25.51 13.23
C THR A 32 -10.14 24.89 14.46
N CYS A 33 -9.58 23.68 14.34
CA CYS A 33 -8.78 23.05 15.40
C CYS A 33 -7.43 23.74 15.61
N ALA A 34 -6.80 24.23 14.54
CA ALA A 34 -5.51 24.92 14.59
C ALA A 34 -5.61 26.32 15.24
N LEU A 35 -6.68 27.07 14.96
CA LEU A 35 -6.93 28.40 15.54
C LEU A 35 -7.15 28.34 17.06
N ALA A 36 -7.75 27.25 17.57
CA ALA A 36 -7.97 27.08 19.02
C ALA A 36 -6.66 26.88 19.81
N ALA A 37 -5.61 26.36 19.17
CA ALA A 37 -4.28 26.19 19.77
C ALA A 37 -3.35 27.40 19.57
N ASP A 38 -3.71 28.33 18.67
CA ASP A 38 -2.92 29.50 18.27
C ASP A 38 -3.49 30.78 18.88
N LYS A 39 -3.66 30.81 20.21
CA LYS A 39 -4.05 32.03 20.92
C LYS A 39 -2.83 32.89 21.16
N ASP A 40 -2.83 34.05 20.52
CA ASP A 40 -1.74 35.03 20.52
C ASP A 40 -1.49 35.61 21.92
N ASN A 41 -0.34 35.28 22.52
CA ASN A 41 0.06 35.75 23.86
C ASN A 41 1.34 36.63 23.83
N GLY A 42 1.85 37.03 22.66
CA GLY A 42 2.89 38.06 22.55
C GLY A 42 4.36 37.64 22.76
N GLU A 43 4.69 36.34 22.77
CA GLU A 43 6.09 35.87 22.84
C GLU A 43 6.65 35.50 21.45
N LYS A 44 7.89 35.94 21.15
CA LYS A 44 8.61 35.78 19.86
C LYS A 44 8.94 34.34 19.41
N VAL A 45 8.38 33.31 20.07
CA VAL A 45 8.68 31.88 19.82
C VAL A 45 7.42 31.13 19.35
N GLN A 46 6.62 31.73 18.48
CA GLN A 46 5.48 31.04 17.87
C GLN A 46 5.94 30.22 16.65
N SER A 47 5.81 28.91 16.75
CA SER A 47 5.67 28.03 15.59
C SER A 47 4.19 28.09 15.18
N SER A 48 3.91 28.69 14.02
CA SER A 48 2.54 28.76 13.49
C SER A 48 2.06 27.35 13.13
N TRP A 49 0.75 27.11 13.16
CA TRP A 49 0.17 25.87 12.62
C TRP A 49 0.57 25.64 11.16
N MET A 50 0.88 26.70 10.41
CA MET A 50 1.38 26.65 9.05
C MET A 50 2.76 25.98 8.96
N ASP A 51 3.66 26.21 9.92
CA ASP A 51 4.99 25.56 9.95
C ASP A 51 4.90 24.04 10.13
N ARG A 52 3.74 23.55 10.57
CA ARG A 52 3.49 22.14 10.86
C ARG A 52 2.61 21.46 9.83
N THR A 53 2.22 22.16 8.77
CA THR A 53 1.31 21.67 7.73
C THR A 53 2.03 21.56 6.39
N ASP A 54 2.08 20.33 5.86
CA ASP A 54 2.66 20.04 4.55
C ASP A 54 1.56 19.64 3.57
N ILE A 55 1.72 20.08 2.32
CA ILE A 55 0.94 19.66 1.17
C ILE A 55 1.91 19.01 0.19
N GLY A 56 1.66 17.80 -0.25
CA GLY A 56 2.61 17.06 -1.08
C GLY A 56 2.00 16.29 -2.24
N VAL A 57 2.85 15.99 -3.21
CA VAL A 57 2.57 15.10 -4.33
C VAL A 57 3.68 14.06 -4.40
N ALA A 58 3.32 12.79 -4.47
CA ALA A 58 4.26 11.69 -4.61
C ALA A 58 3.96 10.83 -5.84
N VAL A 59 5.01 10.27 -6.43
CA VAL A 59 4.96 9.29 -7.51
C VAL A 59 5.90 8.16 -7.15
N GLN A 60 5.44 6.92 -7.34
CA GLN A 60 6.17 5.71 -7.02
C GLN A 60 6.05 4.73 -8.20
N GLY A 61 7.17 4.10 -8.55
CA GLY A 61 7.15 2.96 -9.47
C GLY A 61 6.50 1.74 -8.82
N ALA A 62 5.79 0.95 -9.59
CA ALA A 62 5.24 -0.34 -9.21
C ALA A 62 5.73 -1.40 -10.19
N GLN A 63 5.74 -2.65 -9.72
CA GLN A 63 5.94 -3.79 -10.58
C GLN A 63 4.60 -4.51 -10.78
N LYS A 64 4.31 -4.85 -12.03
CA LYS A 64 3.23 -5.76 -12.39
C LYS A 64 3.84 -7.03 -12.93
N ASP A 65 3.55 -8.14 -12.24
CA ASP A 65 4.01 -9.46 -12.63
C ASP A 65 2.85 -10.28 -13.17
N THR A 66 3.03 -10.84 -14.36
CA THR A 66 2.07 -11.76 -14.97
C THR A 66 2.74 -13.12 -15.14
N TYR A 67 2.19 -14.12 -14.47
CA TYR A 67 2.55 -15.52 -14.63
C TYR A 67 1.51 -16.18 -15.49
N HIS A 68 1.99 -16.98 -16.44
CA HIS A 68 1.14 -17.75 -17.31
C HIS A 68 1.73 -19.15 -17.45
N GLU A 69 0.93 -20.17 -17.27
CA GLU A 69 1.33 -21.54 -17.53
C GLU A 69 0.27 -22.20 -18.38
N TYR A 70 0.71 -22.81 -19.48
CA TYR A 70 -0.19 -23.56 -20.34
C TYR A 70 0.38 -24.92 -20.70
N LYS A 71 -0.52 -25.88 -20.88
CA LYS A 71 -0.23 -27.24 -21.34
C LYS A 71 -1.01 -27.49 -22.63
N ILE A 72 -0.30 -27.69 -23.73
CA ILE A 72 -0.88 -28.01 -25.04
C ILE A 72 -0.45 -29.42 -25.41
N ASN A 73 -1.40 -30.25 -25.83
CA ASN A 73 -1.08 -31.51 -26.50
C ASN A 73 -1.08 -31.28 -28.03
N PRO A 74 0.08 -31.30 -28.70
CA PRO A 74 0.18 -30.95 -30.11
C PRO A 74 -0.57 -31.91 -31.06
N THR A 75 -1.03 -33.07 -30.58
CA THR A 75 -1.75 -34.07 -31.36
C THR A 75 -2.96 -34.60 -30.57
N PRO A 76 -4.14 -33.97 -30.68
CA PRO A 76 -5.31 -34.28 -29.83
C PRO A 76 -5.86 -35.71 -29.96
N TYR A 77 -5.42 -36.48 -30.95
CA TYR A 77 -5.92 -37.83 -31.25
C TYR A 77 -4.94 -38.97 -30.96
N ARG A 78 -3.70 -38.68 -30.54
CA ARG A 78 -2.71 -39.72 -30.18
C ARG A 78 -2.29 -39.53 -28.73
N ASN A 79 -2.73 -40.46 -27.88
CA ASN A 79 -2.36 -40.55 -26.46
C ASN A 79 -0.86 -40.86 -26.21
N THR A 80 -0.03 -40.79 -27.25
CA THR A 80 1.39 -41.16 -27.25
C THR A 80 2.33 -39.96 -27.41
N SER A 81 1.81 -38.74 -27.53
CA SER A 81 2.62 -37.54 -27.72
C SER A 81 2.82 -36.81 -26.38
N SER A 82 4.07 -36.46 -26.08
CA SER A 82 4.43 -35.69 -24.89
C SER A 82 3.71 -34.34 -24.91
N ALA A 83 2.91 -34.06 -23.88
CA ALA A 83 2.31 -32.74 -23.70
C ALA A 83 3.41 -31.68 -23.54
N ILE A 84 3.25 -30.53 -24.21
CA ILE A 84 4.17 -29.40 -24.07
C ILE A 84 3.63 -28.54 -22.94
N THR A 85 4.37 -28.48 -21.84
CA THR A 85 4.14 -27.50 -20.77
C THR A 85 5.04 -26.30 -21.01
N ARG A 86 4.47 -25.10 -21.02
CA ARG A 86 5.23 -23.85 -21.04
C ARG A 86 4.80 -22.98 -19.89
N SER A 87 5.79 -22.40 -19.22
CA SER A 87 5.60 -21.37 -18.22
C SER A 87 6.23 -20.08 -18.75
N GLU A 88 5.43 -19.02 -18.75
CA GLU A 88 5.85 -17.68 -19.10
C GLU A 88 5.73 -16.80 -17.86
N HIS A 89 6.71 -15.93 -17.69
CA HIS A 89 6.71 -14.89 -16.67
C HIS A 89 7.09 -13.60 -17.35
N SER A 90 6.26 -12.58 -17.19
CA SER A 90 6.55 -11.23 -17.61
C SER A 90 6.46 -10.30 -16.41
N SER A 91 7.46 -9.43 -16.28
CA SER A 91 7.51 -8.38 -15.27
C SER A 91 7.57 -7.04 -15.97
N THR A 92 6.62 -6.17 -15.69
CA THR A 92 6.53 -4.82 -16.26
C THR A 92 6.64 -3.78 -15.16
N GLN A 93 7.37 -2.70 -15.41
CA GLN A 93 7.41 -1.56 -14.50
C GLN A 93 6.34 -0.56 -14.91
N GLU A 94 5.50 -0.20 -13.96
CA GLU A 94 4.44 0.78 -14.12
C GLU A 94 4.66 1.95 -13.16
N MET A 95 4.01 3.08 -13.42
CA MET A 95 3.97 4.18 -12.45
C MET A 95 2.62 4.17 -11.75
N LYS A 96 2.64 4.12 -10.41
CA LYS A 96 1.41 4.30 -9.63
C LYS A 96 0.81 5.68 -9.92
N ASN A 97 -0.51 5.78 -9.78
CA ASN A 97 -1.18 7.07 -9.82
C ASN A 97 -0.55 8.04 -8.82
N SER A 98 -0.39 9.30 -9.23
CA SER A 98 0.16 10.34 -8.35
C SER A 98 -0.65 10.43 -7.07
N GLN A 99 0.04 10.35 -5.94
CA GLN A 99 -0.51 10.49 -4.62
C GLN A 99 -0.50 11.96 -4.23
N TYR A 100 -1.57 12.45 -3.63
CA TYR A 100 -1.67 13.83 -3.15
C TYR A 100 -2.01 13.79 -1.68
N PHE A 101 -1.30 14.53 -0.84
CA PHE A 101 -1.56 14.49 0.60
C PHE A 101 -1.49 15.86 1.26
N ILE A 102 -2.21 15.98 2.36
CA ILE A 102 -2.10 17.07 3.31
C ILE A 102 -1.87 16.44 4.68
N GLU A 103 -0.83 16.88 5.39
CA GLU A 103 -0.48 16.36 6.70
C GLU A 103 -0.17 17.50 7.67
N THR A 104 -0.75 17.44 8.87
CA THR A 104 -0.57 18.44 9.91
C THR A 104 -0.41 17.82 11.28
N ILE A 105 0.41 18.42 12.13
CA ILE A 105 0.58 18.04 13.53
C ILE A 105 0.39 19.27 14.42
N GLN A 106 -0.43 19.14 15.46
CA GLN A 106 -0.78 20.24 16.36
C GLN A 106 -0.64 19.81 17.83
N PRO A 107 0.03 20.61 18.66
CA PRO A 107 0.04 20.37 20.10
C PRO A 107 -1.34 20.69 20.70
N ILE A 108 -1.81 19.87 21.66
CA ILE A 108 -3.09 20.08 22.36
C ILE A 108 -2.96 21.19 23.42
N LYS A 109 -1.76 21.33 23.98
CA LYS A 109 -1.43 22.38 24.96
C LYS A 109 -0.22 23.15 24.49
N TYR A 110 -0.13 24.41 24.91
CA TYR A 110 1.03 25.25 24.64
C TYR A 110 2.33 24.54 25.01
N TYR A 111 3.29 24.54 24.08
CA TYR A 111 4.62 23.97 24.25
C TYR A 111 5.66 25.09 24.11
N GLY A 112 6.07 25.64 25.24
CA GLY A 112 7.11 26.67 25.33
C GLY A 112 8.47 26.12 25.78
N GLU A 113 9.40 27.03 26.03
CA GLU A 113 10.80 26.72 26.38
C GLU A 113 10.95 25.91 27.67
N HIS A 114 10.01 26.03 28.62
CA HIS A 114 10.05 25.29 29.89
C HIS A 114 9.29 23.95 29.86
N ALA A 115 8.53 23.67 28.80
CA ALA A 115 7.74 22.45 28.72
C ALA A 115 8.65 21.25 28.45
N LYS A 116 8.50 20.16 29.24
CA LYS A 116 9.26 18.90 29.09
C LYS A 116 8.47 17.80 28.40
N SER A 117 7.23 18.08 28.02
CA SER A 117 6.35 17.11 27.39
C SER A 117 5.40 17.79 26.42
N VAL A 118 5.04 17.06 25.36
CA VAL A 118 4.05 17.49 24.37
C VAL A 118 3.01 16.40 24.25
N LEU A 119 1.74 16.79 24.32
CA LEU A 119 0.63 16.00 23.81
C LEU A 119 0.22 16.63 22.48
N PHE A 120 0.13 15.82 21.43
CA PHE A 120 -0.18 16.28 20.07
C PHE A 120 -1.26 15.43 19.41
N ILE A 121 -1.90 16.03 18.43
CA ILE A 121 -2.77 15.38 17.45
C ILE A 121 -2.12 15.54 16.08
N GLN A 122 -2.17 14.49 15.27
CA GLN A 122 -1.70 14.52 13.89
C GLN A 122 -2.79 13.98 12.97
N GLY A 123 -3.03 14.70 11.88
CA GLY A 123 -3.98 14.32 10.83
C GLY A 123 -3.29 14.28 9.49
N ARG A 124 -3.62 13.27 8.67
CA ARG A 124 -3.22 13.17 7.28
C ARG A 124 -4.41 12.74 6.44
N ILE A 125 -4.57 13.35 5.27
CA ILE A 125 -5.48 12.85 4.25
C ILE A 125 -4.73 12.76 2.94
N GLU A 126 -4.96 11.67 2.23
CA GLU A 126 -4.27 11.36 0.99
C GLU A 126 -5.23 10.81 -0.07
N GLY A 127 -5.05 11.28 -1.31
CA GLY A 127 -5.70 10.74 -2.50
C GLY A 127 -4.74 9.82 -3.24
N ASN A 128 -5.26 8.68 -3.72
CA ASN A 128 -4.49 7.55 -4.22
C ASN A 128 -3.47 7.01 -3.18
N GLY A 129 -3.79 7.16 -1.89
CA GLY A 129 -2.94 6.71 -0.80
C GLY A 129 -3.09 5.23 -0.49
N GLY A 130 -2.24 4.74 0.39
CA GLY A 130 -2.11 3.31 0.71
C GLY A 130 -1.64 2.44 -0.47
N GLU A 131 -1.42 1.18 -0.16
CA GLU A 131 -0.95 0.15 -1.09
C GLU A 131 -1.93 -1.03 -1.06
N LYS A 132 -2.52 -1.31 -2.22
CA LYS A 132 -3.33 -2.50 -2.46
C LYS A 132 -2.52 -3.44 -3.33
N ILE A 133 -2.16 -4.60 -2.80
CA ILE A 133 -1.47 -5.65 -3.55
C ILE A 133 -2.56 -6.60 -4.03
N SER A 134 -2.88 -6.51 -5.31
CA SER A 134 -3.94 -7.28 -5.94
C SER A 134 -3.33 -8.47 -6.67
N SER A 135 -3.78 -9.68 -6.32
CA SER A 135 -3.51 -10.93 -7.02
C SER A 135 -4.80 -11.39 -7.69
N ASP A 136 -4.83 -11.29 -9.02
CA ASP A 136 -5.93 -11.76 -9.85
C ASP A 136 -5.52 -13.05 -10.55
N ALA A 137 -6.20 -14.15 -10.24
CA ALA A 137 -5.92 -15.46 -10.81
C ALA A 137 -7.04 -15.93 -11.73
N TYR A 138 -6.70 -16.59 -12.84
CA TYR A 138 -7.67 -17.17 -13.77
C TYR A 138 -7.26 -18.57 -14.22
N TRP A 139 -8.28 -19.33 -14.65
CA TRP A 139 -8.13 -20.68 -15.16
C TRP A 139 -9.06 -20.95 -16.35
N ASN A 140 -8.54 -21.72 -17.30
CA ASN A 140 -9.23 -22.26 -18.47
C ASN A 140 -8.84 -23.74 -18.67
N GLY A 141 -9.81 -24.64 -18.70
CA GLY A 141 -9.61 -26.08 -18.87
C GLY A 141 -10.83 -26.75 -19.50
N GLY A 142 -10.62 -27.89 -20.16
CA GLY A 142 -11.67 -28.60 -20.90
C GLY A 142 -12.82 -29.11 -20.02
N GLU A 143 -14.04 -29.00 -20.55
CA GLU A 143 -15.28 -29.49 -19.94
C GLU A 143 -15.34 -31.03 -19.96
N SER A 144 -15.84 -31.64 -18.88
CA SER A 144 -16.32 -33.02 -18.92
C SER A 144 -17.81 -33.07 -19.27
N SER A 145 -18.15 -33.74 -20.37
CA SER A 145 -19.53 -33.84 -20.91
C SER A 145 -20.25 -35.14 -20.52
N TYR A 146 -19.75 -35.94 -19.58
CA TYR A 146 -20.38 -37.23 -19.26
C TYR A 146 -21.61 -37.07 -18.34
N ILE A 147 -22.80 -37.17 -18.92
CA ILE A 147 -24.08 -37.32 -18.22
C ILE A 147 -24.48 -38.80 -18.30
N GLY A 148 -24.04 -39.60 -17.32
CA GLY A 148 -24.40 -41.02 -17.20
C GLY A 148 -24.11 -41.54 -15.79
N ASP A 149 -24.88 -42.54 -15.34
CA ASP A 149 -24.86 -43.01 -13.93
C ASP A 149 -24.01 -44.25 -13.66
N ASP A 150 -23.34 -44.80 -14.67
CA ASP A 150 -22.51 -45.99 -14.51
C ASP A 150 -21.23 -45.71 -13.68
N PRO A 151 -21.03 -46.38 -12.52
CA PRO A 151 -19.88 -46.13 -11.63
C PRO A 151 -18.53 -46.42 -12.28
N LYS A 152 -18.45 -47.40 -13.19
CA LYS A 152 -17.20 -47.84 -13.83
C LYS A 152 -16.73 -46.82 -14.87
N TYR A 153 -17.68 -46.20 -15.58
CA TYR A 153 -17.41 -45.13 -16.53
C TYR A 153 -17.31 -43.75 -15.88
N LYS A 154 -17.90 -43.52 -14.70
CA LYS A 154 -17.69 -42.29 -13.89
C LYS A 154 -16.24 -42.11 -13.43
N ALA A 155 -15.51 -43.20 -13.17
CA ALA A 155 -14.09 -43.13 -12.79
C ALA A 155 -13.18 -43.02 -14.03
N ALA A 156 -13.45 -43.79 -15.08
CA ALA A 156 -12.70 -43.74 -16.33
C ALA A 156 -12.90 -42.43 -17.11
N ALA A 157 -14.10 -41.84 -17.13
CA ALA A 157 -14.37 -40.54 -17.76
C ALA A 157 -13.69 -39.37 -17.03
N ARG A 158 -13.51 -39.48 -15.70
CA ARG A 158 -12.75 -38.51 -14.89
C ARG A 158 -11.24 -38.59 -15.14
N LEU A 159 -10.72 -39.76 -15.46
CA LEU A 159 -9.29 -39.98 -15.73
C LEU A 159 -8.91 -39.82 -17.21
N ALA A 160 -9.85 -40.05 -18.14
CA ALA A 160 -9.60 -40.03 -19.57
C ALA A 160 -9.86 -38.67 -20.26
N GLN A 161 -10.37 -37.64 -19.57
CA GLN A 161 -10.66 -36.32 -20.14
C GLN A 161 -9.72 -35.20 -19.64
N GLN A 162 -8.42 -35.47 -19.60
CA GLN A 162 -7.37 -34.44 -19.45
C GLN A 162 -6.39 -34.35 -20.65
N PRO A 163 -6.78 -34.32 -21.95
CA PRO A 163 -5.78 -34.57 -22.98
C PRO A 163 -5.37 -33.40 -23.89
N SER A 164 -5.87 -32.15 -23.80
CA SER A 164 -5.59 -31.19 -24.89
C SER A 164 -5.17 -29.76 -24.53
N TYR A 165 -5.76 -29.12 -23.50
CA TYR A 165 -5.48 -27.71 -23.22
C TYR A 165 -5.76 -27.35 -21.75
N LEU A 166 -4.73 -26.84 -21.06
CA LEU A 166 -4.84 -26.15 -19.78
C LEU A 166 -4.18 -24.78 -19.95
N ASP A 167 -4.85 -23.72 -19.52
CA ASP A 167 -4.32 -22.36 -19.51
C ASP A 167 -4.68 -21.73 -18.15
N LYS A 168 -3.66 -21.29 -17.42
CA LYS A 168 -3.81 -20.63 -16.12
C LYS A 168 -2.88 -19.44 -16.03
N GLY A 169 -3.33 -18.39 -15.36
CA GLY A 169 -2.48 -17.24 -15.10
C GLY A 169 -2.79 -16.54 -13.79
N GLU A 170 -1.78 -15.83 -13.29
CA GLU A 170 -1.88 -14.94 -12.13
C GLU A 170 -1.25 -13.60 -12.49
N THR A 171 -1.98 -12.52 -12.23
CA THR A 171 -1.45 -11.16 -12.32
C THR A 171 -1.37 -10.56 -10.93
N VAL A 172 -0.17 -10.14 -10.54
CA VAL A 172 0.07 -9.40 -9.30
C VAL A 172 0.37 -7.95 -9.65
N GLN A 173 -0.39 -7.03 -9.08
CA GLN A 173 -0.25 -5.59 -9.33
C GLN A 173 -0.40 -4.78 -8.04
N HIS A 174 0.23 -3.59 -8.04
CA HIS A 174 0.22 -2.69 -6.90
C HIS A 174 -0.65 -1.46 -7.20
N ASP A 175 -1.85 -1.43 -6.64
CA ASP A 175 -2.83 -0.36 -6.78
C ASP A 175 -2.86 0.57 -5.55
N SER A 176 -3.59 1.67 -5.67
CA SER A 176 -3.90 2.55 -4.53
C SER A 176 -5.21 2.15 -3.85
N LEU A 177 -5.37 2.52 -2.57
CA LEU A 177 -6.63 2.36 -1.81
C LEU A 177 -7.62 3.52 -2.04
N GLY A 178 -7.32 4.41 -2.98
CA GLY A 178 -8.11 5.60 -3.23
C GLY A 178 -7.86 6.67 -2.17
N VAL A 179 -8.92 7.20 -1.54
CA VAL A 179 -8.76 8.20 -0.48
C VAL A 179 -8.54 7.50 0.86
N VAL A 180 -7.46 7.85 1.55
CA VAL A 180 -7.15 7.36 2.90
C VAL A 180 -7.04 8.55 3.84
N GLY A 181 -7.70 8.44 5.00
CA GLY A 181 -7.60 9.42 6.08
C GLY A 181 -6.99 8.78 7.31
N SER A 182 -6.08 9.48 7.96
CA SER A 182 -5.42 9.08 9.19
C SER A 182 -5.55 10.14 10.26
N ILE A 183 -5.90 9.72 11.47
CA ILE A 183 -5.91 10.58 12.65
C ILE A 183 -5.24 9.86 13.80
N GLY A 184 -4.43 10.57 14.57
CA GLY A 184 -3.79 10.00 15.73
C GLY A 184 -3.41 11.03 16.77
N ALA A 185 -3.11 10.52 17.96
CA ALA A 185 -2.62 11.29 19.07
C ALA A 185 -1.31 10.68 19.58
N GLY A 186 -0.45 11.52 20.14
CA GLY A 186 0.79 11.04 20.72
C GLY A 186 1.29 11.93 21.83
N TYR A 187 2.13 11.32 22.66
CA TYR A 187 2.76 11.95 23.80
C TYR A 187 4.27 11.80 23.67
N ARG A 188 5.00 12.92 23.75
CA ARG A 188 6.47 12.96 23.78
C ARG A 188 6.95 13.54 25.09
N ARG A 189 8.01 12.96 25.64
CA ARG A 189 8.66 13.42 26.87
C ARG A 189 10.15 13.63 26.64
N LEU A 190 10.60 14.84 26.94
CA LEU A 190 11.98 15.27 26.86
C LEU A 190 12.77 14.80 28.10
N SER A 191 14.02 14.41 27.89
CA SER A 191 14.97 14.08 28.95
C SER A 191 15.33 15.30 29.80
N LYS A 192 15.82 15.09 31.03
CA LYS A 192 16.18 16.16 31.98
C LYS A 192 17.14 17.18 31.38
N ASN A 193 18.08 16.72 30.55
CA ASN A 193 19.10 17.56 29.92
C ASN A 193 18.74 17.95 28.48
N GLU A 194 17.54 17.65 27.97
CA GLU A 194 17.08 17.99 26.61
C GLU A 194 17.86 17.39 25.43
N HIS A 195 18.74 16.42 25.72
CA HIS A 195 19.54 15.73 24.71
C HIS A 195 18.75 14.67 23.94
N ALA A 196 17.65 14.18 24.51
CA ALA A 196 16.82 13.14 23.92
C ALA A 196 15.35 13.28 24.32
N TYR A 197 14.44 12.71 23.51
CA TYR A 197 13.06 12.48 23.90
C TYR A 197 12.63 11.05 23.57
N VAL A 198 11.63 10.58 24.33
CA VAL A 198 10.86 9.36 24.04
C VAL A 198 9.43 9.74 23.70
N GLY A 199 8.83 9.05 22.74
CA GLY A 199 7.45 9.28 22.32
C GLY A 199 6.67 7.99 22.17
N ILE A 200 5.38 8.06 22.47
CA ILE A 200 4.39 7.03 22.12
C ILE A 200 3.27 7.68 21.34
N ASN A 201 2.77 7.00 20.31
CA ASN A 201 1.67 7.48 19.49
C ASN A 201 0.73 6.34 19.11
N THR A 202 -0.52 6.71 18.81
CA THR A 202 -1.56 5.81 18.35
C THR A 202 -2.34 6.48 17.25
N PHE A 203 -2.67 5.72 16.22
CA PHE A 203 -3.35 6.21 15.03
C PHE A 203 -4.42 5.24 14.55
N TYR A 204 -5.43 5.82 13.92
CA TYR A 204 -6.47 5.13 13.18
C TYR A 204 -6.41 5.59 11.73
N ASP A 205 -6.26 4.63 10.82
CA ASP A 205 -6.24 4.85 9.38
C ASP A 205 -7.51 4.26 8.75
N TYR A 206 -8.11 4.97 7.79
CA TYR A 206 -9.36 4.57 7.13
C TYR A 206 -9.30 4.84 5.62
N ALA A 207 -9.42 3.80 4.80
CA ALA A 207 -9.61 3.91 3.35
C ALA A 207 -11.10 4.03 3.03
N PHE A 208 -11.49 5.16 2.45
CA PHE A 208 -12.89 5.49 2.20
C PHE A 208 -13.51 4.69 1.06
N ARG A 209 -12.73 4.37 0.01
CA ARG A 209 -13.22 3.63 -1.17
C ARG A 209 -13.72 2.26 -0.77
N ASP A 210 -12.84 1.52 -0.10
CA ASP A 210 -13.06 0.12 0.26
C ASP A 210 -13.53 -0.04 1.71
N LYS A 211 -13.76 1.04 2.47
CA LYS A 211 -14.19 1.00 3.88
C LYS A 211 -13.30 0.10 4.75
N LEU A 212 -11.99 0.16 4.51
CA LEU A 212 -10.98 -0.62 5.22
C LEU A 212 -10.37 0.23 6.32
N SER A 213 -10.11 -0.37 7.48
CA SER A 213 -9.56 0.32 8.64
C SER A 213 -8.39 -0.42 9.27
N ARG A 214 -7.47 0.35 9.84
CA ARG A 214 -6.25 -0.12 10.50
C ARG A 214 -6.01 0.71 11.74
N VAL A 215 -5.51 0.07 12.79
CA VAL A 215 -4.97 0.75 13.97
C VAL A 215 -3.46 0.55 14.03
N GLY A 216 -2.73 1.58 14.47
CA GLY A 216 -1.30 1.52 14.65
C GLY A 216 -0.84 2.12 15.97
N ILE A 217 0.17 1.52 16.58
CA ILE A 217 0.87 2.04 17.76
C ILE A 217 2.34 2.22 17.42
N GLY A 218 2.88 3.39 17.75
CA GLY A 218 4.26 3.76 17.45
C GLY A 218 5.04 4.18 18.69
N LEU A 219 6.31 3.83 18.70
CA LEU A 219 7.32 4.30 19.65
C LEU A 219 8.37 5.11 18.91
N GLU A 220 8.80 6.23 19.51
CA GLU A 220 9.83 7.10 18.96
C GLU A 220 10.93 7.33 20.01
N TYR A 221 12.18 7.31 19.57
CA TYR A 221 13.33 7.74 20.35
C TYR A 221 14.18 8.68 19.50
N VAL A 222 14.42 9.89 20.02
CA VAL A 222 15.24 10.89 19.33
C VAL A 222 16.35 11.33 20.24
N ALA A 223 17.58 11.29 19.75
CA ALA A 223 18.77 11.73 20.46
C ALA A 223 19.64 12.58 19.51
N GLY A 224 19.65 13.89 19.73
CA GLY A 224 20.28 14.86 18.85
C GLY A 224 19.86 14.72 17.38
N LEU A 225 20.78 14.27 16.53
CA LEU A 225 20.58 14.12 15.08
C LEU A 225 20.04 12.75 14.66
N ASN A 226 19.84 11.82 15.60
CA ASN A 226 19.31 10.49 15.34
C ASN A 226 17.85 10.39 15.75
N LYS A 227 17.03 9.79 14.89
CA LYS A 227 15.66 9.39 15.21
C LYS A 227 15.47 7.92 14.89
N ILE A 228 14.94 7.17 15.85
CA ILE A 228 14.48 5.79 15.67
C ILE A 228 12.99 5.78 15.94
N SER A 229 12.22 5.12 15.08
CA SER A 229 10.81 4.86 15.31
C SER A 229 10.47 3.41 14.98
N ALA A 230 9.66 2.79 15.82
CA ALA A 230 9.11 1.46 15.60
C ALA A 230 7.59 1.56 15.67
N ASN A 231 6.90 1.06 14.65
CA ASN A 231 5.44 1.06 14.61
C ASN A 231 4.94 -0.36 14.34
N VAL A 232 3.84 -0.73 15.00
CA VAL A 232 3.11 -1.98 14.80
C VAL A 232 1.71 -1.62 14.37
N TYR A 233 1.17 -2.37 13.42
CA TYR A 233 -0.13 -2.14 12.82
C TYR A 233 -0.97 -3.41 12.89
N HIS A 234 -2.26 -3.21 13.15
CA HIS A 234 -3.25 -4.26 13.14
C HIS A 234 -4.41 -3.88 12.21
N GLY A 235 -4.72 -4.74 11.25
CA GLY A 235 -5.86 -4.61 10.37
C GLY A 235 -7.16 -4.87 11.12
N LEU A 236 -8.08 -3.91 11.09
CA LEU A 236 -9.40 -4.03 11.73
C LEU A 236 -10.49 -4.46 10.75
N SER A 237 -10.22 -4.37 9.45
CA SER A 237 -11.18 -4.68 8.41
C SER A 237 -10.69 -5.82 7.53
N GLU A 238 -11.58 -6.78 7.36
CA GLU A 238 -11.46 -7.86 6.40
C GLU A 238 -12.77 -7.93 5.62
N LYS A 239 -12.68 -7.93 4.29
CA LYS A 239 -13.80 -8.28 3.44
C LYS A 239 -13.55 -9.66 2.87
N LYS A 240 -14.44 -10.59 3.21
CA LYS A 240 -14.59 -11.82 2.45
C LYS A 240 -15.78 -11.63 1.54
N THR A 241 -15.56 -11.78 0.24
CA THR A 241 -16.68 -11.99 -0.67
C THR A 241 -17.21 -13.38 -0.34
N LYS A 242 -18.54 -13.52 -0.17
CA LYS A 242 -19.12 -14.83 0.12
C LYS A 242 -18.64 -15.81 -0.97
N PRO A 243 -18.22 -17.03 -0.60
CA PRO A 243 -17.96 -18.07 -1.58
C PRO A 243 -19.18 -18.18 -2.49
N TYR A 244 -19.04 -17.82 -3.76
CA TYR A 244 -20.14 -17.97 -4.70
C TYR A 244 -19.96 -19.28 -5.44
N TYR A 245 -21.04 -20.05 -5.45
CA TYR A 245 -21.10 -21.32 -6.15
C TYR A 245 -21.20 -21.03 -7.63
N PHE A 246 -20.26 -21.55 -8.42
CA PHE A 246 -20.33 -21.43 -9.87
C PHE A 246 -20.70 -22.78 -10.47
N GLU A 247 -21.71 -22.79 -11.33
CA GLU A 247 -22.23 -23.99 -11.98
C GLU A 247 -21.41 -24.28 -13.24
N ASN A 248 -20.13 -24.61 -13.06
CA ASN A 248 -19.30 -25.10 -14.17
C ASN A 248 -18.49 -26.32 -13.73
N SER A 249 -18.41 -27.31 -14.61
CA SER A 249 -17.77 -28.61 -14.37
C SER A 249 -16.25 -28.55 -14.57
N LEU A 250 -15.63 -27.46 -14.13
CA LEU A 250 -14.19 -27.26 -14.25
C LEU A 250 -13.49 -27.94 -13.08
N VAL A 251 -12.64 -28.90 -13.42
CA VAL A 251 -11.78 -29.63 -12.49
C VAL A 251 -10.50 -28.78 -12.36
N ILE A 252 -10.30 -28.13 -11.21
CA ILE A 252 -9.00 -27.56 -10.84
C ILE A 252 -8.01 -28.73 -10.81
N VAL A 253 -6.72 -28.55 -11.10
CA VAL A 253 -5.73 -29.64 -11.00
C VAL A 253 -4.59 -29.14 -10.13
N PRO A 254 -4.05 -29.93 -9.18
CA PRO A 254 -2.91 -29.51 -8.38
C PRO A 254 -1.66 -29.44 -9.27
N ARG A 255 -0.56 -28.99 -8.68
CA ARG A 255 0.71 -28.81 -9.37
C ARG A 255 1.21 -30.11 -10.04
N ALA A 256 2.08 -29.95 -11.04
CA ALA A 256 2.70 -31.08 -11.73
C ALA A 256 3.63 -31.94 -10.84
N ASP A 257 4.13 -31.39 -9.72
CA ASP A 257 4.94 -32.10 -8.71
C ASP A 257 4.09 -32.84 -7.65
N GLU A 258 2.79 -32.51 -7.55
CA GLU A 258 1.78 -33.22 -6.75
C GLU A 258 0.90 -34.14 -7.62
N PHE A 259 1.32 -34.40 -8.86
CA PHE A 259 0.64 -35.31 -9.80
C PHE A 259 0.87 -36.76 -9.35
N HIS A 260 0.12 -37.18 -8.34
CA HIS A 260 0.05 -38.57 -7.95
C HIS A 260 -0.78 -39.36 -8.96
N TYR A 261 -0.35 -40.58 -9.28
CA TYR A 261 -1.17 -41.47 -10.10
C TYR A 261 -2.50 -41.69 -9.35
N PRO A 262 -3.62 -41.88 -10.06
CA PRO A 262 -4.94 -42.06 -9.46
C PRO A 262 -5.05 -43.19 -8.43
N GLU A 263 -4.04 -44.06 -8.38
CA GLU A 263 -3.93 -45.25 -7.52
C GLU A 263 -3.31 -44.96 -6.14
N ASP A 264 -2.75 -43.77 -5.91
CA ASP A 264 -2.00 -43.43 -4.69
C ASP A 264 -2.87 -43.05 -3.47
N GLY A 265 -4.20 -43.13 -3.59
CA GLY A 265 -5.12 -42.98 -2.45
C GLY A 265 -5.23 -41.59 -1.82
N TYR A 266 -4.62 -40.56 -2.42
CA TYR A 266 -4.81 -39.16 -2.00
C TYR A 266 -6.18 -38.64 -2.44
N PRO A 267 -6.85 -37.79 -1.62
CA PRO A 267 -8.21 -37.35 -1.89
C PRO A 267 -8.30 -36.50 -3.17
N ASN A 268 -9.00 -37.04 -4.16
CA ASN A 268 -9.43 -36.32 -5.35
C ASN A 268 -10.68 -35.48 -5.03
N GLY A 269 -10.55 -34.17 -4.85
CA GLY A 269 -11.71 -33.31 -4.61
C GLY A 269 -11.44 -31.82 -4.84
N PHE A 270 -12.23 -31.21 -5.73
CA PHE A 270 -12.24 -29.78 -6.03
C PHE A 270 -13.59 -29.17 -5.68
N THR A 271 -13.61 -27.96 -5.14
CA THR A 271 -14.84 -27.22 -4.82
C THR A 271 -15.21 -26.24 -5.92
N LYS A 272 -16.51 -26.15 -6.27
CA LYS A 272 -17.12 -25.15 -7.17
C LYS A 272 -17.16 -23.72 -6.58
N ILE A 273 -16.25 -23.43 -5.67
CA ILE A 273 -16.28 -22.27 -4.80
C ILE A 273 -15.09 -21.40 -5.19
N ARG A 274 -15.39 -20.18 -5.64
CA ARG A 274 -14.37 -19.15 -5.85
C ARG A 274 -14.26 -18.23 -4.65
N TYR A 275 -13.06 -17.73 -4.46
CA TYR A 275 -12.73 -16.83 -3.39
C TYR A 275 -12.28 -15.47 -3.91
N ALA A 276 -12.82 -14.45 -3.29
CA ALA A 276 -12.29 -13.11 -3.39
C ALA A 276 -12.27 -12.51 -1.99
N TYR A 277 -11.16 -11.91 -1.60
CA TYR A 277 -11.06 -11.24 -0.31
C TYR A 277 -10.17 -10.01 -0.39
N GLU A 278 -10.42 -9.07 0.51
CA GLU A 278 -9.53 -7.96 0.83
C GLU A 278 -9.22 -8.01 2.32
N ASN A 279 -7.94 -8.03 2.66
CA ASN A 279 -7.49 -8.10 4.04
C ASN A 279 -6.48 -6.99 4.32
N VAL A 280 -6.77 -6.15 5.30
CA VAL A 280 -5.78 -5.18 5.79
C VAL A 280 -4.68 -5.95 6.50
N LEU A 281 -3.43 -5.76 6.08
CA LEU A 281 -2.32 -6.57 6.60
C LEU A 281 -1.88 -6.08 7.99
N ASP A 282 -1.69 -7.05 8.87
CA ASP A 282 -0.93 -6.87 10.11
C ASP A 282 0.56 -6.73 9.78
N GLY A 283 1.27 -5.95 10.58
CA GLY A 283 2.72 -5.84 10.37
C GLY A 283 3.40 -4.81 11.23
N TYR A 284 4.67 -4.59 10.96
CA TYR A 284 5.47 -3.61 11.66
C TYR A 284 6.53 -2.98 10.75
N ASN A 285 6.99 -1.80 11.14
CA ASN A 285 8.13 -1.15 10.52
C ASN A 285 9.05 -0.53 11.56
N VAL A 286 10.35 -0.56 11.29
CA VAL A 286 11.38 0.10 12.08
C VAL A 286 12.14 1.05 11.15
N ARG A 287 12.18 2.32 11.50
CA ARG A 287 12.84 3.38 10.73
C ARG A 287 13.93 4.04 11.56
N TYR A 288 15.09 4.21 10.96
CA TYR A 288 16.16 5.05 11.46
C TYR A 288 16.36 6.22 10.50
N THR A 289 16.34 7.43 11.04
CA THR A 289 16.58 8.68 10.31
C THR A 289 17.77 9.40 10.91
N ARG A 290 18.65 9.90 10.04
CA ARG A 290 19.85 10.64 10.41
C ARG A 290 19.85 12.01 9.75
N ASP A 291 20.06 13.03 10.58
CA ASP A 291 20.36 14.38 10.15
C ASP A 291 21.87 14.66 10.20
N TYR A 292 22.32 15.67 9.44
CA TYR A 292 23.73 16.02 9.36
C TYR A 292 23.98 17.45 9.85
N LYS A 293 24.90 17.61 10.82
CA LYS A 293 25.21 18.91 11.44
C LYS A 293 25.59 19.98 10.41
N ASN A 294 26.41 19.60 9.42
CA ASN A 294 26.95 20.51 8.41
C ASN A 294 26.06 20.62 7.15
N ALA A 295 24.99 19.83 7.08
CA ALA A 295 24.07 19.80 5.95
C ALA A 295 22.66 19.51 6.47
N ARG A 296 22.08 20.47 7.21
CA ARG A 296 20.77 20.33 7.86
C ARG A 296 19.60 20.39 6.88
N TRP A 297 19.89 20.73 5.63
CA TRP A 297 18.97 20.67 4.51
C TRP A 297 18.82 19.25 3.95
N ILE A 298 19.59 18.26 4.42
CA ILE A 298 19.44 16.84 4.04
C ILE A 298 19.25 15.95 5.28
N SER A 299 18.33 14.99 5.15
CA SER A 299 18.10 13.92 6.11
C SER A 299 18.03 12.59 5.36
N THR A 300 18.72 11.56 5.83
CA THR A 300 18.68 10.22 5.24
C THR A 300 17.95 9.25 6.14
N TYR A 301 17.38 8.20 5.58
CA TYR A 301 16.73 7.16 6.36
C TYR A 301 16.81 5.78 5.74
N VAL A 302 16.71 4.80 6.64
CA VAL A 302 16.51 3.39 6.33
C VAL A 302 15.30 2.89 7.11
N GLU A 303 14.45 2.13 6.46
CA GLU A 303 13.25 1.56 7.04
C GLU A 303 13.14 0.09 6.64
N GLY A 304 13.11 -0.80 7.64
CA GLY A 304 12.78 -2.21 7.44
C GLY A 304 11.34 -2.46 7.84
N TYR A 305 10.62 -3.28 7.09
CA TYR A 305 9.22 -3.60 7.38
C TYR A 305 8.89 -5.06 7.10
N HIS A 306 7.83 -5.52 7.75
CA HIS A 306 7.29 -6.86 7.59
C HIS A 306 5.76 -6.83 7.70
N TRP A 307 5.08 -7.41 6.71
CA TRP A 307 3.63 -7.57 6.65
C TRP A 307 3.26 -9.04 6.62
N LYS A 308 2.36 -9.44 7.51
CA LYS A 308 1.85 -10.80 7.58
C LYS A 308 0.69 -10.93 6.60
N THR A 309 0.95 -11.54 5.45
CA THR A 309 -0.10 -12.04 4.54
C THR A 309 -0.83 -13.20 5.21
N LYS A 310 -2.04 -13.53 4.74
CA LYS A 310 -2.75 -14.69 5.26
C LYS A 310 -1.96 -15.98 5.01
N SER A 311 -2.03 -16.91 5.96
CA SER A 311 -1.39 -18.22 5.86
C SER A 311 -2.07 -19.07 4.77
N PRO A 312 -1.33 -19.96 4.05
CA PRO A 312 -1.92 -21.00 3.20
C PRO A 312 -3.06 -21.81 3.83
N SER A 313 -3.12 -21.91 5.17
CA SER A 313 -4.19 -22.59 5.92
C SER A 313 -5.41 -21.73 6.24
N GLU A 314 -5.27 -20.40 6.21
CA GLU A 314 -6.36 -19.42 6.35
C GLU A 314 -6.91 -18.98 4.99
N HIS A 315 -6.09 -19.18 3.95
CA HIS A 315 -6.53 -19.33 2.59
C HIS A 315 -7.40 -20.58 2.47
N PRO A 316 -8.46 -20.54 1.68
CA PRO A 316 -9.35 -21.68 1.53
C PRO A 316 -8.58 -22.94 1.15
N VAL A 317 -8.87 -24.01 1.89
CA VAL A 317 -8.12 -25.27 1.97
C VAL A 317 -7.97 -25.99 0.61
N ASP A 318 -8.76 -25.57 -0.39
CA ASP A 318 -8.84 -26.15 -1.74
C ASP A 318 -8.30 -25.20 -2.85
N MET A 319 -7.55 -24.15 -2.50
CA MET A 319 -6.94 -23.22 -3.48
C MET A 319 -5.58 -23.73 -3.97
N PHE A 320 -5.59 -24.61 -4.98
CA PHE A 320 -4.37 -25.12 -5.62
C PHE A 320 -3.85 -24.15 -6.70
N TYR A 321 -3.11 -23.10 -6.31
CA TYR A 321 -2.57 -22.10 -7.25
C TYR A 321 -1.07 -22.19 -7.53
N LEU A 322 -0.73 -21.74 -8.75
CA LEU A 322 0.59 -21.61 -9.34
C LEU A 322 1.50 -20.70 -8.48
N ASN A 323 2.68 -21.20 -8.11
CA ASN A 323 3.71 -20.50 -7.32
C ASN A 323 3.23 -19.83 -6.01
N GLN A 324 3.15 -20.64 -4.95
CA GLN A 324 3.08 -20.25 -3.52
C GLN A 324 4.16 -19.26 -3.03
N HIS A 325 5.08 -18.83 -3.90
CA HIS A 325 6.25 -18.04 -3.52
C HIS A 325 5.86 -16.62 -3.05
N LYS A 326 4.65 -16.15 -3.38
CA LYS A 326 4.16 -14.79 -3.12
C LYS A 326 3.06 -14.68 -2.06
N TRP A 327 2.59 -15.81 -1.50
CA TRP A 327 1.73 -15.83 -0.29
C TRP A 327 2.55 -15.78 1.01
N LYS A 328 3.87 -15.58 0.87
CA LYS A 328 4.79 -15.38 1.98
C LYS A 328 4.62 -13.95 2.50
N SER A 329 4.76 -13.79 3.81
CA SER A 329 4.83 -12.49 4.45
C SER A 329 5.77 -11.55 3.69
N ILE A 330 5.32 -10.32 3.48
CA ILE A 330 6.04 -9.33 2.68
C ILE A 330 7.08 -8.67 3.57
N SER A 331 8.35 -8.83 3.23
CA SER A 331 9.45 -8.19 3.96
C SER A 331 10.23 -7.32 3.01
N GLY A 332 10.57 -6.11 3.46
CA GLY A 332 11.27 -5.16 2.62
C GLY A 332 12.12 -4.15 3.35
N LEU A 333 12.90 -3.45 2.55
CA LEU A 333 13.81 -2.40 2.95
C LEU A 333 13.55 -1.18 2.06
N LYS A 334 13.32 -0.04 2.70
CA LYS A 334 13.18 1.27 2.08
C LYS A 334 14.34 2.16 2.49
N LEU A 335 14.98 2.76 1.49
CA LEU A 335 16.07 3.71 1.67
C LEU A 335 15.64 5.04 1.05
N GLY A 336 16.01 6.15 1.67
CA GLY A 336 15.63 7.46 1.15
C GLY A 336 16.41 8.62 1.73
N ALA A 337 16.24 9.76 1.07
CA ALA A 337 16.78 11.05 1.48
C ALA A 337 15.73 12.14 1.25
N THR A 338 15.51 12.95 2.27
CA THR A 338 14.68 14.15 2.21
C THR A 338 15.60 15.37 2.14
N LEU A 339 15.33 16.26 1.18
CA LEU A 339 16.11 17.45 0.89
C LEU A 339 15.21 18.69 0.96
N ASN A 340 15.50 19.59 1.89
CA ASN A 340 14.84 20.90 1.95
C ASN A 340 15.52 21.83 0.94
N ILE A 341 14.94 21.97 -0.24
CA ILE A 341 15.51 22.80 -1.32
C ILE A 341 15.35 24.28 -1.00
N THR A 342 14.15 24.67 -0.57
CA THR A 342 13.85 26.02 -0.07
C THR A 342 13.17 25.92 1.29
N PRO A 343 13.01 27.02 2.06
CA PRO A 343 12.27 26.97 3.32
C PRO A 343 10.84 26.41 3.19
N HIS A 344 10.25 26.46 2.00
CA HIS A 344 8.90 25.97 1.76
C HIS A 344 8.88 24.63 1.00
N ILE A 345 9.91 24.31 0.22
CA ILE A 345 9.88 23.17 -0.70
C ILE A 345 10.90 22.13 -0.26
N SER A 346 10.41 20.92 -0.02
CA SER A 346 11.22 19.75 0.28
C SER A 346 10.95 18.64 -0.74
N ILE A 347 11.98 17.85 -1.05
CA ILE A 347 11.90 16.70 -1.95
C ILE A 347 12.34 15.46 -1.20
N ASP A 348 11.53 14.41 -1.20
CA ASP A 348 11.87 13.08 -0.69
C ASP A 348 12.11 12.13 -1.86
N LEU A 349 13.27 11.51 -1.89
CA LEU A 349 13.73 10.59 -2.93
C LEU A 349 14.09 9.27 -2.29
N GLY A 350 13.77 8.15 -2.95
CA GLY A 350 14.32 6.89 -2.48
C GLY A 350 13.92 5.68 -3.29
N PHE A 351 14.20 4.53 -2.70
CA PHE A 351 14.02 3.23 -3.31
C PHE A 351 13.43 2.27 -2.27
N ASN A 352 12.35 1.60 -2.65
CA ASN A 352 11.73 0.55 -1.87
C ASN A 352 11.99 -0.80 -2.54
N LYS A 353 12.41 -1.82 -1.78
CA LYS A 353 12.57 -3.17 -2.28
C LYS A 353 11.97 -4.15 -1.29
N ASN A 354 11.18 -5.09 -1.77
CA ASN A 354 10.66 -6.18 -0.97
C ASN A 354 10.92 -7.53 -1.66
N ASN A 355 10.41 -8.61 -1.07
CA ASN A 355 10.53 -9.97 -1.59
C ASN A 355 9.57 -10.29 -2.76
N ILE A 356 8.60 -9.42 -3.06
CA ILE A 356 7.60 -9.64 -4.11
C ILE A 356 7.75 -8.70 -5.32
N SER A 357 8.62 -7.69 -5.23
CA SER A 357 8.89 -6.65 -6.23
C SER A 357 10.40 -6.45 -6.38
N SER A 358 10.88 -6.26 -7.61
CA SER A 358 12.30 -6.10 -7.95
C SER A 358 12.87 -4.74 -7.53
N GLY A 359 12.00 -3.75 -7.28
CA GLY A 359 12.37 -2.44 -6.75
C GLY A 359 11.51 -1.30 -7.27
N GLU A 360 11.22 -0.36 -6.38
CA GLU A 360 10.23 0.70 -6.56
C GLU A 360 10.86 2.05 -6.19
N PRO A 361 11.39 2.80 -7.17
CA PRO A 361 11.83 4.16 -6.94
C PRO A 361 10.62 5.06 -6.63
N TYR A 362 10.81 6.05 -5.76
CA TYR A 362 9.79 7.06 -5.50
C TYR A 362 10.39 8.46 -5.37
N VAL A 363 9.53 9.43 -5.67
CA VAL A 363 9.75 10.88 -5.54
C VAL A 363 8.53 11.46 -4.87
N SER A 364 8.73 12.31 -3.87
CA SER A 364 7.68 13.14 -3.28
C SER A 364 8.15 14.58 -3.19
N VAL A 365 7.33 15.51 -3.63
CA VAL A 365 7.56 16.96 -3.49
C VAL A 365 6.57 17.47 -2.45
N MET A 366 7.09 18.20 -1.46
CA MET A 366 6.34 18.71 -0.33
C MET A 366 6.47 20.22 -0.26
N TYR A 367 5.34 20.90 -0.10
CA TYR A 367 5.22 22.31 0.20
C TYR A 367 4.77 22.49 1.65
N THR A 368 5.63 23.02 2.50
CA THR A 368 5.30 23.42 3.87
C THR A 368 4.72 24.83 3.86
N LEU A 369 3.54 25.01 4.44
CA LEU A 369 2.85 26.31 4.45
C LEU A 369 3.66 27.38 5.19
N GLY A 370 4.32 27.00 6.27
CA GLY A 370 5.26 27.84 7.00
C GLY A 370 6.69 27.70 6.50
N LYS A 371 7.69 28.01 7.32
CA LYS A 371 9.10 28.06 6.90
C LYS A 371 9.96 27.05 7.64
N SER A 372 10.56 26.13 6.88
CA SER A 372 11.69 25.32 7.35
C SER A 372 12.88 26.22 7.66
N ARG A 373 13.52 25.97 8.82
CA ARG A 373 14.67 26.75 9.28
C ARG A 373 15.94 26.47 8.47
N TYR A 374 16.05 25.26 7.92
CA TYR A 374 17.22 24.80 7.17
C TYR A 374 16.82 24.44 5.75
N ALA A 375 17.52 25.02 4.78
CA ALA A 375 17.27 24.79 3.36
C ALA A 375 18.54 25.00 2.54
N TYR A 376 18.61 24.38 1.37
CA TYR A 376 19.73 24.53 0.44
C TYR A 376 19.76 25.90 -0.23
N LEU A 377 18.62 26.53 -0.49
CA LEU A 377 18.52 27.88 -1.03
C LEU A 377 17.74 28.77 -0.07
N GLY A 378 18.29 29.93 0.27
CA GLY A 378 17.57 30.95 1.06
C GLY A 378 17.31 30.59 2.53
N GLY A 379 18.01 29.59 3.07
CA GLY A 379 17.93 29.17 4.49
C GLY A 379 19.32 28.90 5.09
N LYS A 380 19.37 28.52 6.37
CA LYS A 380 20.63 28.10 7.00
C LYS A 380 21.04 26.70 6.50
N HIS A 381 22.33 26.49 6.25
CA HIS A 381 22.85 25.20 5.77
C HIS A 381 23.31 24.28 6.90
N SER A 382 23.77 24.85 8.01
CA SER A 382 24.38 24.14 9.15
C SER A 382 23.79 24.61 10.47
N GLU A 383 24.05 23.83 11.53
CA GLU A 383 23.65 24.17 12.89
C GLU A 383 24.90 24.48 13.74
N ASP A 384 24.97 25.72 14.24
CA ASP A 384 26.13 26.22 15.00
C ASP A 384 26.11 25.72 16.46
N THR A 385 24.92 25.42 16.98
CA THR A 385 24.69 24.90 18.35
C THR A 385 24.33 23.41 18.33
N VAL A 386 24.52 22.71 19.45
CA VAL A 386 24.12 21.30 19.59
C VAL A 386 22.60 21.18 19.41
N SER A 387 22.15 20.39 18.43
CA SER A 387 20.73 20.10 18.20
C SER A 387 20.11 19.54 19.48
N THR A 388 19.21 20.31 20.09
CA THR A 388 18.42 19.84 21.22
C THR A 388 17.22 19.05 20.70
N ALA A 389 16.91 17.94 21.35
CA ALA A 389 15.76 17.11 21.01
C ALA A 389 14.44 17.91 21.10
N ARG A 390 14.44 19.02 21.87
CA ARG A 390 13.35 20.01 21.98
C ARG A 390 12.86 20.52 20.62
N SER A 391 13.77 20.81 19.69
CA SER A 391 13.43 21.33 18.35
C SER A 391 12.63 20.36 17.49
N LYS A 392 12.69 19.06 17.81
CA LYS A 392 12.10 17.95 17.06
C LYS A 392 10.82 17.40 17.69
N MET A 393 10.35 18.03 18.76
CA MET A 393 9.19 17.59 19.54
C MET A 393 7.85 17.76 18.80
N LEU A 394 7.83 18.58 17.74
CA LEU A 394 6.67 18.77 16.85
C LEU A 394 6.93 18.25 15.43
N ASP A 395 7.98 17.46 15.22
CA ASP A 395 8.18 16.76 13.95
C ASP A 395 7.04 15.77 13.73
N LYS A 396 6.55 15.67 12.50
CA LYS A 396 5.51 14.70 12.13
C LYS A 396 5.97 13.27 12.45
N VAL A 397 5.08 12.45 13.01
CA VAL A 397 5.34 11.02 13.22
C VAL A 397 5.53 10.37 11.86
N LYS A 398 6.61 9.59 11.71
CA LYS A 398 6.89 8.84 10.48
C LYS A 398 6.33 7.42 10.62
N ARG A 399 5.36 7.11 9.78
CA ARG A 399 4.64 5.83 9.73
C ARG A 399 4.64 5.29 8.30
N HIS A 400 4.30 4.02 8.17
CA HIS A 400 4.12 3.36 6.89
C HIS A 400 2.66 3.47 6.44
N ASP A 401 2.44 3.58 5.13
CA ASP A 401 1.10 3.68 4.57
C ASP A 401 0.31 2.38 4.79
N MET A 402 -1.00 2.43 4.62
CA MET A 402 -1.85 1.24 4.80
C MET A 402 -1.62 0.23 3.69
N VAL A 403 -1.37 -1.03 4.05
CA VAL A 403 -1.16 -2.13 3.10
C VAL A 403 -2.34 -3.10 3.18
N VAL A 404 -2.91 -3.43 2.03
CA VAL A 404 -4.04 -4.34 1.88
C VAL A 404 -3.68 -5.41 0.87
N GLU A 405 -3.87 -6.66 1.26
CA GLU A 405 -3.84 -7.80 0.35
C GLU A 405 -5.23 -7.98 -0.25
N SER A 406 -5.29 -8.10 -1.57
CA SER A 406 -6.51 -8.37 -2.31
C SER A 406 -6.27 -9.57 -3.19
N TYR A 407 -7.21 -10.51 -3.17
CA TYR A 407 -7.14 -11.71 -3.97
C TYR A 407 -8.49 -11.92 -4.65
N SER A 408 -8.48 -12.26 -5.94
CA SER A 408 -9.69 -12.59 -6.69
C SER A 408 -9.41 -13.70 -7.70
N GLU A 409 -10.37 -14.60 -7.85
CA GLU A 409 -10.34 -15.68 -8.83
C GLU A 409 -11.42 -15.47 -9.89
N TYR A 410 -11.06 -15.64 -11.16
CA TYR A 410 -11.97 -15.49 -12.30
C TYR A 410 -12.01 -16.74 -13.17
N ASN A 411 -13.11 -16.94 -13.92
CA ASN A 411 -13.10 -17.83 -15.08
C ASN A 411 -12.49 -17.06 -16.24
N TYR A 412 -11.75 -17.75 -17.10
CA TYR A 412 -11.34 -17.21 -18.39
C TYR A 412 -12.51 -16.66 -19.23
N ARG A 413 -13.73 -17.20 -19.04
CA ARG A 413 -14.97 -16.73 -19.71
C ARG A 413 -15.64 -15.51 -19.04
N ASP A 414 -15.23 -15.11 -17.83
CA ASP A 414 -15.89 -14.05 -17.06
C ASP A 414 -15.36 -12.64 -17.40
N THR A 415 -14.22 -12.54 -18.08
CA THR A 415 -13.61 -11.27 -18.50
C THR A 415 -13.69 -11.06 -20.02
N PRO A 416 -14.10 -9.87 -20.49
CA PRO A 416 -13.93 -9.50 -21.90
C PRO A 416 -12.43 -9.36 -22.18
N TRP A 417 -11.90 -10.15 -23.11
CA TRP A 417 -10.53 -9.96 -23.60
C TRP A 417 -10.55 -8.98 -24.79
N ASP A 418 -10.12 -7.76 -24.55
CA ASP A 418 -9.70 -6.81 -25.60
C ASP A 418 -8.21 -7.06 -25.93
N HIS A 419 -7.89 -8.20 -26.53
CA HIS A 419 -6.58 -8.44 -27.15
C HIS A 419 -6.76 -9.19 -28.47
N LEU A 420 -7.00 -8.40 -29.52
CA LEU A 420 -6.74 -8.75 -30.93
C LEU A 420 -5.33 -8.27 -31.31
#